data_AF-A0A7Y6XR48-F1
#
_entry.id   AF-A0A7Y6XR48-F1
#
_cell.length_a   1.000
_cell.length_b   1.000
_cell.length_c   1.000
_cell.angle_alpha   90.00
_cell.angle_beta   90.00
_cell.angle_gamma   90.00
#
_symmetry.space_group_name_H-M   'P 1'
#
loop_
_entity.id
_entity.type
_entity.pdbx_description
1 polymer ?
#
loop_
_entity_poly.entity_id
_entity_poly.type
_entity_poly.pdbx_seq_one_letter_code
_entity_poly.pdbx_strand_id
1 'polypeptide(L)' 'YKEGDVIKAEIYSLTREAFIYYSDLATLINNDGGMFSPPPANPRSNLSNGAMGYFQASAVDAMEITVSPEGN' A
#
# COMPACT_ATOMS: atom_id res chain seq x y z
N TYR A 1 24.17 -3.24 -2.98
CA TYR A 1 23.89 -3.71 -4.34
C TYR A 1 25.22 -4.13 -4.97
N LYS A 2 25.19 -5.07 -5.89
CA LYS A 2 26.34 -5.60 -6.66
C LYS A 2 26.11 -5.34 -8.14
N GLU A 3 27.19 -5.36 -8.91
CA GLU A 3 27.09 -5.35 -10.36
C GLU A 3 26.14 -6.46 -10.84
N GLY A 4 25.24 -6.10 -11.76
CA GLY A 4 24.20 -6.99 -12.27
C GLY A 4 22.93 -7.05 -11.43
N ASP A 5 22.87 -6.42 -10.25
CA ASP A 5 21.61 -6.29 -9.52
C ASP A 5 20.62 -5.43 -10.30
N VAL A 6 19.34 -5.82 -10.30
CA VAL A 6 18.25 -5.05 -10.89
C VAL A 6 17.49 -4.35 -9.77
N ILE A 7 17.44 -3.02 -9.83
CA ILE A 7 16.64 -2.20 -8.93
C ILE A 7 15.38 -1.80 -9.69
N LYS A 8 14.22 -2.13 -9.11
CA LYS A 8 12.91 -1.77 -9.64
C LYS A 8 12.18 -0.86 -8.67
N ALA A 9 11.75 0.30 -9.15
CA ALA A 9 10.90 1.23 -8.41
C ALA A 9 9.53 1.28 -9.09
N GLU A 10 8.46 1.16 -8.32
CA GLU A 10 7.08 1.21 -8.82
C GLU A 10 6.27 2.20 -7.97
N ILE A 11 5.47 3.02 -8.65
CA ILE A 11 4.53 3.95 -8.02
C ILE A 11 3.13 3.58 -8.51
N TYR A 12 2.22 3.37 -7.55
CA TYR A 12 0.84 2.99 -7.78
C TYR A 12 -0.08 4.16 -7.43
N SER A 13 -0.90 4.63 -8.38
CA SER A 13 -1.92 5.63 -8.09
C SER A 13 -3.01 5.06 -7.18
N LEU A 14 -3.49 5.84 -6.21
CA LEU A 14 -4.61 5.47 -5.36
C LEU A 14 -5.86 6.29 -5.68
N THR A 15 -7.01 5.62 -5.75
CA THR A 15 -8.30 6.32 -5.70
C THR A 15 -8.55 6.83 -4.28
N ARG A 16 -9.52 7.75 -4.12
CA ARG A 16 -9.88 8.28 -2.80
C ARG A 16 -10.35 7.18 -1.85
N GLU A 17 -11.12 6.24 -2.35
CA GLU A 17 -11.69 5.11 -1.62
C GLU A 17 -10.60 4.14 -1.14
N ALA A 18 -9.59 3.87 -1.98
CA ALA A 18 -8.43 3.07 -1.60
C ALA A 18 -7.60 3.74 -0.51
N PHE A 19 -7.33 5.05 -0.65
CA PHE A 19 -6.65 5.84 0.38
C PHE A 19 -7.39 5.78 1.72
N ILE A 20 -8.72 5.92 1.69
CA ILE A 20 -9.58 5.81 2.86
C ILE A 20 -9.46 4.42 3.51
N TYR A 21 -9.55 3.35 2.72
CA TYR A 21 -9.42 1.99 3.23
C TYR A 21 -8.08 1.77 3.95
N TYR A 22 -6.96 2.19 3.34
CA TYR A 22 -5.65 2.04 3.95
C TYR A 22 -5.47 2.90 5.20
N SER A 23 -6.09 4.08 5.25
CA SER A 23 -6.07 4.95 6.43
C SER A 23 -6.85 4.35 7.60
N ASP A 24 -8.02 3.78 7.33
CA ASP A 24 -8.81 3.04 8.32
C ASP A 24 -8.02 1.83 8.83
N LEU A 25 -7.43 1.06 7.92
CA LEU A 25 -6.63 -0.12 8.25
C LEU A 25 -5.40 0.24 9.09
N ALA A 26 -4.67 1.29 8.72
CA ALA A 26 -3.52 1.78 9.49
C ALA A 26 -3.95 2.24 10.89
N THR A 27 -5.09 2.92 10.99
CA THR A 27 -5.63 3.35 12.29
C THR A 27 -5.96 2.15 13.18
N LEU A 28 -6.57 1.09 12.63
CA LEU A 28 -6.92 -0.10 13.41
C LEU A 28 -5.71 -0.90 13.86
N ILE A 29 -4.71 -1.09 12.99
CA ILE A 29 -3.52 -1.89 13.30
C ILE A 29 -2.62 -1.18 14.32
N ASN A 30 -2.61 0.15 14.31
CA ASN A 30 -1.75 0.96 15.20
C ASN A 30 -2.51 1.52 16.42
N ASN A 31 -3.75 1.12 16.65
CA ASN A 31 -4.53 1.56 17.81
C ASN A 31 -4.84 0.38 18.72
N ASP A 32 -4.13 0.31 19.85
CA ASP A 32 -4.26 -0.76 20.86
C ASP A 32 -5.53 -0.66 21.73
N GLY A 33 -6.52 0.15 21.34
CA GLY A 33 -7.81 0.21 22.04
C GLY A 33 -7.74 0.81 23.44
N GLY A 34 -6.89 1.82 23.63
CA GLY A 34 -6.81 2.57 24.89
C GLY A 34 -8.14 3.21 25.30
N MET A 35 -8.24 3.67 26.56
CA MET A 35 -9.48 4.19 27.16
C MET A 35 -10.13 5.36 26.39
N PHE A 36 -9.38 6.06 25.53
CA PHE A 36 -9.85 7.16 24.69
C PHE A 36 -9.85 6.84 23.19
N SER A 37 -9.57 5.59 22.83
CA SER A 37 -9.61 5.14 21.45
C SER A 37 -11.06 5.01 20.99
N PRO A 38 -11.39 5.47 19.77
CA PRO A 38 -12.70 5.20 19.20
C PRO A 38 -12.93 3.68 19.13
N PRO A 39 -14.18 3.21 19.27
CA PRO A 39 -14.49 1.79 19.21
C PRO A 39 -14.00 1.21 17.88
N PRO A 40 -13.43 -0.01 17.88
CA PRO A 40 -12.94 -0.64 16.67
C PRO A 40 -14.10 -0.82 15.68
N ALA A 41 -13.86 -0.43 14.43
CA ALA A 41 -14.82 -0.55 13.33
C ALA A 41 -14.13 -1.16 12.11
N ASN A 42 -14.87 -1.88 11.27
CA ASN A 42 -14.31 -2.48 10.06
C ASN A 42 -13.86 -1.38 9.08
N PRO A 43 -12.70 -1.53 8.40
CA PRO A 43 -12.30 -0.64 7.31
C PRO A 43 -13.37 -0.60 6.22
N ARG A 44 -13.54 0.57 5.61
CA ARG A 44 -14.46 0.76 4.48
C ARG A 44 -13.97 0.02 3.24
N SER A 45 -14.55 -1.14 2.96
CA SER A 45 -14.20 -2.01 1.83
C SER A 45 -15.11 -1.80 0.61
N ASN A 46 -14.63 -2.18 -0.58
CA ASN A 46 -15.44 -2.32 -1.80
C ASN A 46 -15.79 -3.79 -2.13
N LEU A 47 -15.55 -4.71 -1.20
CA LEU A 47 -15.90 -6.12 -1.32
C LEU A 47 -17.25 -6.40 -0.63
N SER A 48 -17.98 -7.38 -1.16
CA SER A 48 -19.28 -7.82 -0.62
C SER A 48 -19.23 -9.27 -0.15
N ASN A 49 -20.36 -9.79 0.38
CA ASN A 49 -20.50 -11.18 0.84
C ASN A 49 -19.60 -11.57 2.02
N GLY A 50 -19.27 -10.62 2.90
CA GLY A 50 -18.46 -10.85 4.09
C GLY A 50 -16.96 -11.02 3.83
N ALA A 51 -16.50 -10.77 2.60
CA ALA A 51 -15.07 -10.76 2.29
C ALA A 51 -14.36 -9.57 2.98
N MET A 52 -13.15 -9.81 3.47
CA MET A 52 -12.28 -8.76 4.00
C MET A 52 -11.23 -8.38 2.95
N GLY A 53 -10.89 -7.09 2.89
CA GLY A 53 -9.88 -6.59 1.96
C GLY A 53 -10.37 -5.37 1.21
N TYR A 54 -9.65 -5.02 0.15
CA TYR A 54 -10.02 -3.98 -0.80
C TYR A 54 -9.50 -4.36 -2.18
N PHE A 55 -10.36 -4.38 -3.18
CA PHE A 55 -9.96 -4.59 -4.57
C PHE A 55 -9.52 -3.27 -5.20
N GLN A 56 -8.29 -3.21 -5.70
CA GLN A 56 -7.73 -2.00 -6.31
C GLN A 56 -7.25 -2.26 -7.73
N ALA A 57 -7.54 -1.31 -8.62
CA ALA A 57 -6.84 -1.13 -9.89
C ALA A 57 -6.11 0.22 -9.86
N SER A 58 -4.88 0.26 -10.35
CA SER A 58 -4.01 1.44 -10.34
C SER A 58 -3.35 1.65 -11.68
N ALA A 59 -3.14 2.91 -12.05
CA ALA A 59 -2.07 3.23 -12.98
C ALA A 59 -0.73 2.99 -12.27
N VAL A 60 0.21 2.38 -12.99
CA VAL A 60 1.53 2.06 -12.47
C VAL A 60 2.56 2.79 -13.32
N ASP A 61 3.43 3.54 -12.65
CA ASP A 61 4.68 4.03 -13.24
C ASP A 61 5.83 3.21 -12.67
N ALA A 62 6.71 2.71 -13.54
CA ALA A 62 7.75 1.78 -13.16
C ALA A 62 9.08 2.13 -13.83
N MET A 63 10.15 2.13 -13.04
CA MET A 63 11.51 2.33 -13.50
C MET A 63 12.36 1.14 -13.07
N GLU A 64 13.19 0.66 -13.99
CA GLU A 64 14.14 -0.42 -13.76
C GLU A 64 15.54 0.06 -14.13
N ILE A 65 16.50 -0.17 -13.24
CA ILE A 65 17.92 0.07 -13.49
C ILE A 65 18.71 -1.19 -13.19
N THR A 66 19.63 -1.53 -14.08
CA THR A 66 20.64 -2.55 -13.81
C THR A 66 21.87 -1.84 -13.27
N VAL A 67 22.38 -2.29 -12.13
CA VAL A 67 23.61 -1.77 -11.57
C VAL A 67 24.77 -2.17 -12.48
N SER A 68 25.29 -1.20 -13.22
CA SER A 68 26.56 -1.29 -13.93
C SER A 68 27.68 -0.61 -13.14
N PRO A 69 28.94 -1.02 -13.31
CA PRO A 69 30.09 -0.24 -12.84
C PRO A 69 30.09 1.13 -13.52
N GLU A 70 30.42 2.20 -12.79
CA GLU A 70 30.66 3.50 -13.42
C GLU A 70 31.90 3.43 -14.31
N GLY A 71 31.76 3.72 -15.62
CA GLY A 71 32.89 3.91 -16.52
C GLY A 71 32.70 3.40 -17.95
N ASN A 72 32.19 4.27 -18.83
CA ASN A 72 32.75 4.56 -20.16
C ASN A 72 32.15 5.87 -20.68
#